data_AF-A0A7S0Q727-F1
#
_entry.id   AF-A0A7S0Q727-F1
#
_cell.length_a   1.000
_cell.length_b   1.000
_cell.length_c   1.000
_cell.angle_alpha   90.00
_cell.angle_beta   90.00
_cell.angle_gamma   90.00
#
_symmetry.space_group_name_H-M   'P 1'
#
loop_
_entity.id
_entity.type
_entity.pdbx_description
1 polymer ?
#
loop_
_entity_poly.entity_id
_entity_poly.type
_entity_poly.pdbx_seq_one_letter_code
_entity_poly.pdbx_strand_id
1 'polypeptide(L)'
;AVLGHSLGEFVAAVIAGALDVRTATLLVCERGRLMAGLPSGGAMLALRTSHQELESAVQAAGERVSGRIGVGAINGPASAVISGELDALQLVLQQLPPGLSTARVRASHADHSPLMAPVAEGLSLRAAELEAISPARPPNCLFFSTVSGALL
;
A
#
# COMPACT_ATOMS: atom_id res chain seq x y z
N ALA A 1 -13.01 18.12 -4.10
CA ALA A 1 -11.76 17.34 -4.18
C ALA A 1 -12.00 15.97 -3.57
N VAL A 2 -11.29 14.95 -4.03
CA VAL A 2 -11.35 13.59 -3.48
C VAL A 2 -9.95 13.12 -3.08
N LEU A 3 -9.92 12.24 -2.08
CA LEU A 3 -8.75 11.48 -1.65
C LEU A 3 -9.27 10.13 -1.14
N GLY A 4 -8.59 9.05 -1.49
CA GLY A 4 -8.87 7.72 -0.99
C GLY A 4 -7.60 7.10 -0.42
N HIS A 5 -7.68 6.40 0.70
CA HIS A 5 -6.52 5.67 1.24
C HIS A 5 -6.47 4.27 0.64
N SER A 6 -5.39 3.92 -0.04
CA SER A 6 -5.17 2.58 -0.60
C SER A 6 -6.38 2.11 -1.44
N LEU A 7 -7.11 1.07 -1.01
CA LEU A 7 -8.32 0.58 -1.69
C LEU A 7 -9.37 1.69 -1.93
N GLY A 8 -9.41 2.69 -1.04
CA GLY A 8 -10.28 3.84 -1.17
C GLY A 8 -10.01 4.69 -2.42
N GLU A 9 -8.82 4.63 -3.03
CA GLU A 9 -8.54 5.37 -4.28
C GLU A 9 -9.43 4.90 -5.44
N PHE A 10 -9.82 3.62 -5.49
CA PHE A 10 -10.78 3.14 -6.50
C PHE A 10 -12.13 3.84 -6.37
N VAL A 11 -12.60 4.05 -5.14
CA VAL A 11 -13.85 4.78 -4.87
C VAL A 11 -13.67 6.27 -5.21
N ALA A 12 -12.54 6.88 -4.84
CA ALA A 12 -12.23 8.26 -5.20
C ALA A 12 -12.22 8.45 -6.73
N ALA A 13 -11.66 7.50 -7.49
CA ALA A 13 -11.60 7.53 -8.96
C ALA A 13 -12.99 7.43 -9.59
N VAL A 14 -13.87 6.61 -9.01
CA VAL A 14 -15.27 6.53 -9.43
C VAL A 14 -16.01 7.84 -9.17
N ILE A 15 -15.88 8.40 -7.97
CA ILE A 15 -16.55 9.66 -7.60
C ILE A 15 -16.05 10.83 -8.43
N ALA A 16 -14.75 10.87 -8.75
CA ALA A 16 -14.16 11.86 -9.65
C ALA A 16 -14.46 11.60 -11.14
N GLY A 17 -15.18 10.53 -11.49
CA GLY A 17 -15.52 10.19 -12.87
C GLY A 17 -14.37 9.65 -13.71
N ALA A 18 -13.17 9.49 -13.12
CA ALA A 18 -11.98 8.97 -13.79
C ALA A 18 -12.11 7.50 -14.17
N LEU A 19 -12.80 6.71 -13.35
CA LEU A 19 -13.21 5.33 -13.67
C LEU A 19 -14.73 5.21 -13.60
N ASP A 20 -15.31 4.31 -14.39
CA ASP A 20 -16.68 3.87 -14.17
C ASP A 20 -16.76 2.83 -13.03
N VAL A 21 -17.94 2.71 -12.41
CA VAL A 21 -18.18 1.80 -11.27
C VAL A 21 -17.86 0.35 -11.63
N ARG A 22 -18.18 -0.09 -12.85
CA ARG A 22 -17.99 -1.48 -13.29
C ARG A 22 -16.51 -1.81 -13.39
N THR A 23 -15.73 -0.95 -14.03
CA THR A 23 -14.27 -1.09 -14.18
C THR A 23 -13.58 -1.09 -12.83
N ALA A 24 -13.90 -0.14 -11.95
CA ALA A 24 -13.36 -0.11 -10.60
C ALA A 24 -13.72 -1.36 -9.78
N THR A 25 -14.96 -1.84 -9.87
CA THR A 25 -15.39 -3.07 -9.19
C THR A 25 -14.62 -4.28 -9.69
N LEU A 26 -14.45 -4.43 -11.00
CA LEU A 26 -13.68 -5.53 -11.59
C LEU A 26 -12.22 -5.54 -11.13
N LEU A 27 -11.58 -4.37 -11.06
CA LEU A 27 -10.21 -4.23 -10.54
C LEU A 27 -10.12 -4.60 -9.06
N VAL A 28 -11.06 -4.13 -8.24
CA VAL A 28 -11.10 -4.46 -6.80
C VAL A 28 -11.33 -5.95 -6.57
N CYS A 29 -12.26 -6.57 -7.31
CA CYS A 29 -12.51 -8.01 -7.25
C CYS A 29 -11.26 -8.81 -7.67
N GLU A 30 -10.60 -8.42 -8.76
CA GLU A 30 -9.39 -9.09 -9.22
C GLU A 30 -8.24 -8.94 -8.22
N ARG A 31 -8.04 -7.74 -7.68
CA ARG A 31 -7.08 -7.49 -6.60
C ARG A 31 -7.34 -8.44 -5.42
N GLY A 32 -8.59 -8.52 -4.96
CA GLY A 32 -8.97 -9.41 -3.86
C GLY A 32 -8.70 -10.88 -4.16
N ARG A 33 -9.03 -11.34 -5.38
CA ARG A 33 -8.77 -12.71 -5.85
C ARG A 33 -7.29 -13.04 -5.87
N LEU A 34 -6.46 -12.15 -6.43
CA LEU A 34 -5.01 -12.31 -6.50
C LEU A 34 -4.40 -12.33 -5.10
N MET A 35 -4.81 -11.42 -4.23
CA MET A 35 -4.33 -11.37 -2.84
C MET A 35 -4.69 -12.64 -2.07
N ALA A 36 -5.90 -13.19 -2.25
CA ALA A 36 -6.32 -14.42 -1.59
C ALA A 36 -5.47 -15.65 -1.98
N GLY A 37 -4.76 -15.60 -3.12
CA GLY A 37 -3.84 -16.64 -3.56
C GLY A 37 -2.41 -16.50 -3.02
N LEU A 38 -2.11 -15.45 -2.26
CA LEU A 38 -0.76 -15.22 -1.75
C LEU A 38 -0.39 -16.16 -0.59
N PRO A 39 0.90 -16.51 -0.44
CA PRO A 39 1.39 -17.21 0.73
C PRO A 39 1.15 -16.42 2.03
N SER A 40 0.95 -17.15 3.13
CA SER A 40 1.01 -16.58 4.48
C SER A 40 2.44 -16.16 4.87
N GLY A 41 2.58 -15.29 5.87
CA GLY A 41 3.88 -14.92 6.45
C GLY A 41 4.18 -13.42 6.44
N GLY A 42 3.41 -12.65 5.65
CA GLY A 42 3.43 -11.20 5.69
C GLY A 42 2.71 -10.63 6.92
N ALA A 43 3.16 -9.47 7.38
CA ALA A 43 2.48 -8.68 8.39
C ALA A 43 2.54 -7.18 8.06
N MET A 44 1.71 -6.41 8.76
CA MET A 44 1.74 -4.96 8.77
C MET A 44 1.71 -4.46 10.21
N LEU A 45 2.57 -3.49 10.54
CA LEU A 45 2.69 -2.92 11.87
C LEU A 45 2.53 -1.40 11.80
N ALA A 46 1.58 -0.87 12.57
CA ALA A 46 1.44 0.55 12.81
C ALA A 46 2.39 0.98 13.92
N LEU A 47 3.11 2.09 13.70
CA LEU A 47 4.18 2.59 14.53
C LEU A 47 3.94 4.07 14.84
N ARG A 48 4.19 4.48 16.10
CA ARG A 48 4.19 5.90 16.49
C ARG A 48 5.56 6.55 16.23
N THR A 49 5.96 6.62 14.96
CA THR A 49 7.26 7.15 14.53
C THR A 49 7.11 8.04 13.30
N SER A 50 8.09 8.91 13.06
CA SER A 50 8.17 9.73 11.86
C SER A 50 8.72 8.94 10.66
N HIS A 51 8.52 9.47 9.45
CA HIS A 51 9.08 8.88 8.24
C HIS A 51 10.61 8.83 8.29
N GLN A 52 11.26 9.90 8.75
CA GLN A 52 12.72 10.00 8.82
C GLN A 52 13.35 8.99 9.78
N GLU A 53 12.76 8.82 10.96
CA GLU A 53 13.20 7.79 11.93
C GLU A 53 13.04 6.39 11.34
N LEU A 54 11.92 6.15 10.63
CA LEU A 54 11.65 4.88 10.01
C LEU A 54 12.66 4.55 8.90
N GLU A 55 12.96 5.50 8.02
CA GLU A 55 14.00 5.35 7.00
C GLU A 55 15.35 5.03 7.64
N SER A 56 15.72 5.78 8.69
CA SER A 56 16.97 5.54 9.43
C SER A 56 17.03 4.15 10.04
N ALA A 57 15.92 3.66 10.61
CA ALA A 57 15.82 2.32 11.17
C ALA A 57 15.94 1.22 10.10
N VAL A 58 15.32 1.42 8.93
CA VAL A 58 15.45 0.49 7.79
C VAL A 58 16.89 0.43 7.28
N GLN A 59 17.56 1.59 7.13
CA GLN A 59 18.96 1.65 6.73
C GLN A 59 19.87 0.97 7.76
N ALA A 60 19.64 1.19 9.06
CA ALA A 60 20.41 0.56 10.13
C ALA A 60 20.22 -0.97 10.19
N ALA A 61 19.04 -1.48 9.82
CA ALA A 61 18.80 -2.92 9.71
C ALA A 61 19.56 -3.57 8.53
N GLY A 62 19.94 -2.76 7.54
CA GLY A 62 20.85 -3.12 6.44
C GLY A 62 20.26 -4.14 5.46
N GLU A 63 21.15 -4.86 4.77
CA GLU A 63 20.79 -5.80 3.69
C GLU A 63 19.80 -6.90 4.12
N ARG A 64 19.70 -7.20 5.42
CA ARG A 64 18.82 -8.24 5.94
C ARG A 64 17.33 -7.93 5.73
N VAL A 65 16.96 -6.66 5.53
CA VAL A 65 15.58 -6.24 5.29
C VAL A 65 15.33 -5.77 3.84
N SER A 66 16.40 -5.64 3.05
CA SER A 66 16.32 -5.17 1.66
C SER A 66 15.43 -6.08 0.82
N GLY A 67 14.45 -5.49 0.11
CA GLY A 67 13.50 -6.22 -0.72
C GLY A 67 12.47 -7.08 0.04
N ARG A 68 12.47 -7.07 1.37
CA ARG A 68 11.58 -7.90 2.22
C ARG A 68 10.51 -7.09 2.93
N ILE A 69 10.65 -5.76 2.97
CA ILE A 69 9.73 -4.83 3.62
C ILE A 69 9.45 -3.61 2.74
N GLY A 70 8.37 -2.91 3.05
CA GLY A 70 8.01 -1.61 2.52
C GLY A 70 7.44 -0.69 3.61
N VAL A 71 7.43 0.61 3.31
CA VAL A 71 6.66 1.59 4.08
C VAL A 71 5.23 1.51 3.57
N GLY A 72 4.36 0.85 4.33
CA GLY A 72 3.00 0.60 3.91
C GLY A 72 2.10 1.84 3.91
N ALA A 73 2.37 2.80 4.79
CA ALA A 73 1.72 4.12 4.78
C ALA A 73 2.47 5.13 5.67
N ILE A 74 2.47 6.41 5.27
CA ILE A 74 2.77 7.54 6.16
C ILE A 74 1.46 8.29 6.39
N ASN A 75 0.84 8.05 7.55
CA ASN A 75 -0.47 8.61 7.90
C ASN A 75 -0.38 9.96 8.61
N GLY A 76 0.82 10.36 9.05
CA GLY A 76 1.08 11.64 9.67
C GLY A 76 2.51 11.77 10.20
N PRO A 77 2.86 12.92 10.83
CA PRO A 77 4.23 13.22 11.27
C PRO A 77 4.84 12.23 12.27
N ALA A 78 3.99 11.51 13.02
CA ALA A 78 4.40 10.49 14.00
C ALA A 78 3.52 9.23 13.90
N SER A 79 3.06 8.90 12.69
CA SER A 79 2.17 7.77 12.42
C SER A 79 2.51 7.14 11.08
N ALA A 80 3.17 5.97 11.14
CA ALA A 80 3.60 5.23 9.97
C ALA A 80 3.19 3.76 10.08
N VAL A 81 3.16 3.06 8.94
CA VAL A 81 2.94 1.63 8.85
C VAL A 81 4.09 1.02 8.06
N ILE A 82 4.67 -0.05 8.58
CA ILE A 82 5.58 -0.93 7.82
C ILE A 82 4.88 -2.23 7.48
N SER A 83 5.24 -2.81 6.35
CA SER A 83 4.68 -4.07 5.87
C SER A 83 5.74 -4.94 5.21
N GLY A 84 5.64 -6.25 5.37
CA GLY A 84 6.60 -7.20 4.78
C GLY A 84 6.68 -8.51 5.55
N GLU A 85 7.80 -9.20 5.39
CA GLU A 85 8.11 -10.43 6.12
C GLU A 85 8.25 -10.17 7.63
N LEU A 86 7.59 -10.98 8.45
CA LEU A 86 7.49 -10.71 9.90
C LEU A 86 8.85 -10.59 10.61
N ASP A 87 9.80 -11.45 10.26
CA ASP A 87 11.15 -11.44 10.85
C ASP A 87 11.97 -10.23 10.39
N ALA A 88 11.82 -9.79 9.13
CA ALA A 88 12.43 -8.57 8.63
C ALA A 88 11.86 -7.32 9.33
N LEU A 89 10.54 -7.27 9.57
CA LEU A 89 9.92 -6.19 10.34
C LEU A 89 10.46 -6.12 11.78
N GLN A 90 10.71 -7.27 12.41
CA GLN A 90 11.31 -7.32 13.75
C GLN A 90 12.73 -6.75 13.79
N LEU A 91 13.52 -6.95 12.73
CA LEU A 91 14.86 -6.35 12.63
C LEU A 91 14.79 -4.82 12.57
N VAL A 92 13.81 -4.25 11.86
CA VAL A 92 13.59 -2.79 11.85
C VAL A 92 13.17 -2.28 13.23
N LEU A 93 12.27 -2.99 13.92
CA LEU A 93 11.84 -2.61 15.26
C LEU A 93 13.01 -2.56 16.26
N GLN A 94 14.03 -3.41 16.09
CA GLN A 94 15.22 -3.40 16.94
C GLN A 94 16.08 -2.15 16.74
N GLN A 95 15.93 -1.44 15.62
CA GLN A 95 16.65 -0.19 15.34
C GLN A 95 15.87 1.05 15.81
N LEU A 96 14.63 0.88 16.24
CA LEU A 96 13.79 1.96 16.77
C LEU A 96 13.96 2.08 18.29
N PRO A 97 13.62 3.24 18.89
CA PRO A 97 13.70 3.42 20.33
C PRO A 97 12.94 2.33 21.10
N PRO A 98 13.51 1.82 22.20
CA PRO A 98 12.85 0.81 23.02
C PRO A 98 11.54 1.37 23.60
N GLY A 99 10.50 0.54 23.64
CA GLY A 99 9.19 0.94 24.16
C GLY A 99 8.33 1.77 23.20
N LEU A 100 8.75 1.94 21.94
CA LEU A 100 7.91 2.53 20.89
C LEU A 100 6.56 1.80 20.81
N SER A 101 5.48 2.57 20.78
CA SER A 101 4.14 2.02 20.58
C SER A 101 4.03 1.40 19.19
N THR A 102 3.77 0.09 19.16
CA THR A 102 3.53 -0.68 17.95
C THR A 102 2.21 -1.43 18.05
N ALA A 103 1.50 -1.58 16.93
CA ALA A 103 0.27 -2.35 16.87
C ALA A 103 0.20 -3.14 15.56
N ARG A 104 -0.18 -4.41 15.63
CA ARG A 104 -0.43 -5.21 14.43
C ARG A 104 -1.71 -4.71 13.75
N VAL A 105 -1.60 -4.37 12.47
CA VAL A 105 -2.77 -4.02 11.66
C VAL A 105 -3.56 -5.31 11.41
N ARG A 106 -4.90 -5.23 11.51
CA ARG A 106 -5.80 -6.34 11.20
C ARG A 106 -5.92 -6.53 9.68
N ALA A 107 -4.81 -6.88 9.04
CA ALA A 107 -4.75 -7.25 7.64
C ALA A 107 -4.30 -8.70 7.51
N SER A 108 -4.86 -9.42 6.53
CA SER A 108 -4.49 -10.80 6.23
C SER A 108 -3.16 -10.93 5.48
N HIS A 109 -2.67 -9.83 4.90
CA HIS A 109 -1.48 -9.78 4.06
C HIS A 109 -0.60 -8.58 4.43
N ALA A 110 0.63 -8.56 3.90
CA ALA A 110 1.54 -7.43 3.95
C ALA A 110 1.29 -6.48 2.76
N ASP A 111 0.18 -5.75 2.78
CA ASP A 111 -0.14 -4.79 1.70
C ASP A 111 0.95 -3.72 1.58
N HIS A 112 1.14 -3.15 0.38
CA HIS A 112 2.14 -2.11 0.11
C HIS A 112 3.59 -2.54 0.43
N SER A 113 3.90 -3.83 0.25
CA SER A 113 5.23 -4.39 0.45
C SER A 113 5.70 -5.15 -0.80
N PRO A 114 6.99 -5.52 -0.89
CA PRO A 114 7.49 -6.38 -1.98
C PRO A 114 6.76 -7.71 -2.11
N LEU A 115 6.13 -8.22 -1.04
CA LEU A 115 5.31 -9.44 -1.09
C LEU A 115 4.05 -9.30 -1.97
N MET A 116 3.67 -8.07 -2.35
CA MET A 116 2.58 -7.80 -3.29
C MET A 116 3.02 -7.86 -4.75
N ALA A 117 4.30 -8.11 -5.08
CA ALA A 117 4.77 -8.11 -6.47
C ALA A 117 3.95 -9.01 -7.42
N PRO A 118 3.56 -10.26 -7.06
CA PRO A 118 2.72 -11.09 -7.92
C PRO A 118 1.31 -10.50 -8.13
N VAL A 119 0.75 -9.83 -7.11
CA VAL A 119 -0.55 -9.15 -7.21
C VAL A 119 -0.42 -7.93 -8.13
N ALA A 120 0.66 -7.17 -7.99
CA ALA A 120 0.90 -5.99 -8.83
C ALA A 120 1.02 -6.37 -10.31
N GLU A 121 1.76 -7.44 -10.64
CA GLU A 121 1.86 -7.96 -12.00
C GLU A 121 0.48 -8.36 -12.56
N GLY A 122 -0.24 -9.23 -11.85
CA GLY A 122 -1.56 -9.70 -12.30
C GLY A 122 -2.59 -8.58 -12.42
N LEU A 123 -2.60 -7.64 -11.47
CA LEU A 123 -3.52 -6.50 -11.50
C LEU A 123 -3.17 -5.53 -12.64
N SER A 124 -1.88 -5.36 -12.97
CA SER A 124 -1.45 -4.50 -14.08
C SER A 124 -1.91 -5.05 -15.43
N LEU A 125 -1.82 -6.37 -15.62
CA LEU A 125 -2.38 -7.03 -16.81
C LEU A 125 -3.89 -6.81 -16.89
N ARG A 126 -4.61 -7.02 -15.79
CA ARG A 126 -6.06 -6.80 -15.77
C ARG A 126 -6.44 -5.34 -16.03
N ALA A 127 -5.67 -4.40 -15.49
CA ALA A 127 -5.88 -2.98 -15.74
C ALA A 127 -5.68 -2.63 -17.21
N ALA A 128 -4.63 -3.14 -17.87
CA ALA A 128 -4.41 -2.91 -19.30
C ALA A 128 -5.55 -3.46 -20.17
N GLU A 129 -6.07 -4.65 -19.85
CA GLU A 129 -7.23 -5.22 -20.55
C GLU A 129 -8.49 -4.34 -20.42
N LEU A 130 -8.75 -3.82 -19.22
CA LEU A 130 -9.91 -2.99 -18.96
C LEU A 130 -9.76 -1.60 -19.57
N GLU A 131 -8.57 -1.03 -19.55
CA GLU A 131 -8.25 0.26 -20.17
C GLU A 131 -8.52 0.24 -21.68
N ALA A 132 -8.25 -0.89 -22.36
CA ALA A 132 -8.56 -1.04 -23.79
C ALA A 132 -10.07 -1.05 -24.11
N ILE A 133 -10.92 -1.35 -23.12
CA ILE A 133 -12.39 -1.47 -23.28
C ILE A 133 -13.10 -0.21 -22.77
N SER A 134 -12.69 0.28 -21.60
CA SER A 134 -13.23 1.46 -20.93
C SER A 134 -12.06 2.30 -20.39
N PRO A 135 -11.48 3.17 -21.24
CA PRO A 135 -10.33 3.97 -20.85
C PRO A 135 -10.63 4.88 -19.66
N ALA A 136 -9.62 5.06 -18.81
CA ALA A 136 -9.66 6.06 -17.76
C ALA A 136 -9.84 7.46 -18.37
N ARG A 137 -10.58 8.30 -17.65
CA ARG A 137 -10.86 9.68 -18.05
C ARG A 137 -10.16 10.65 -17.09
N PRO A 138 -9.91 11.90 -17.54
CA PRO A 138 -9.52 12.95 -16.62
C PRO A 138 -10.57 13.12 -15.52
N PRO A 139 -10.17 13.28 -14.25
CA PRO A 139 -11.11 13.48 -13.16
C PRO A 139 -11.85 14.81 -13.32
N ASN A 140 -13.14 14.84 -12.99
CA ASN A 140 -14.00 16.03 -13.05
C ASN A 140 -13.87 16.95 -11.83
N CYS A 141 -13.05 16.58 -10.85
CA CYS A 141 -12.71 17.37 -9.68
C CYS A 141 -11.27 17.09 -9.25
N LEU A 142 -10.72 17.94 -8.37
CA LEU A 142 -9.37 17.74 -7.84
C LEU A 142 -9.22 16.35 -7.21
N PHE A 143 -8.26 15.58 -7.68
CA PHE A 143 -7.93 14.24 -7.18
C PHE A 143 -6.55 14.27 -6.54
N PHE A 144 -6.45 14.00 -5.24
CA PHE A 144 -5.16 13.85 -4.56
C PHE A 144 -4.81 12.37 -4.47
N SER A 145 -3.75 11.94 -5.18
CA SER A 145 -3.29 10.56 -5.11
C SER A 145 -2.43 10.35 -3.87
N THR A 146 -2.73 9.31 -3.11
CA THR A 146 -1.94 8.86 -1.96
C THR A 146 -0.72 8.04 -2.38
N VAL A 147 -0.62 7.67 -3.66
CA VAL A 147 0.58 7.03 -4.24
C VAL A 147 1.67 8.07 -4.50
N SER A 148 1.33 9.20 -5.15
CA SER A 148 2.30 10.26 -5.49
C SER A 148 2.44 11.32 -4.40
N GLY A 149 1.45 11.44 -3.51
CA GLY A 149 1.37 12.56 -2.56
C GLY A 149 1.03 13.89 -3.23
N ALA A 150 0.49 13.86 -4.45
CA ALA A 150 0.25 15.04 -5.27
C ALA A 150 -1.14 15.02 -5.96
N LEU A 151 -1.51 16.15 -6.54
CA LEU A 151 -2.69 16.28 -7.40
C LEU A 151 -2.47 15.54 -8.73
N LEU A 152 -3.51 14.85 -9.21
CA LEU A 152 -3.63 14.33 -10.57
C LEU A 152 -4.37 15.31 -11.48
#